data_AF-A0A960UG71-F1
#
_entry.id   AF-A0A960UG71-F1
#
_cell.length_a   1.000
_cell.length_b   1.000
_cell.length_c   1.000
_cell.angle_alpha   90.00
_cell.angle_beta   90.00
_cell.angle_gamma   90.00
#
_symmetry.space_group_name_H-M   'P 1'
#
loop_
_entity.id
_entity.type
_entity.pdbx_description
1 polymer ?
#
loop_
_entity_poly.entity_id
_entity_poly.type
_entity_poly.pdbx_seq_one_letter_code
_entity_poly.pdbx_strand_id
1 'polypeptide(L)' 'MEEKGRGAHCVYCGATEELVPDEHLQELWYCSACLARRDAHQELIDHGLDDEDPTYE' A
#
# COMPACT_ATOMS: atom_id res chain seq x y z
N MET A 1 2.00 29.05 -8.61
CA MET A 1 1.21 27.82 -8.46
C MET A 1 1.79 27.11 -7.24
N GLU A 2 0.98 27.11 -6.18
CA GLU A 2 1.16 26.44 -4.88
C GLU A 2 1.27 24.92 -5.13
N GLU A 3 1.93 24.07 -4.35
CA GLU A 3 1.87 23.90 -2.90
C GLU A 3 3.17 23.31 -2.33
N LYS A 4 3.47 23.69 -1.08
CA LYS A 4 4.52 23.10 -0.25
C LYS A 4 4.31 21.58 -0.17
N GLY A 5 5.33 20.79 -0.49
CA GLY A 5 5.39 19.37 -0.16
C GLY A 5 5.17 19.17 1.34
N ARG A 6 3.93 18.87 1.72
CA ARG A 6 3.58 18.55 3.10
C ARG A 6 4.10 17.15 3.36
N GLY A 7 4.81 17.01 4.48
CA GLY A 7 5.44 15.80 4.98
C GLY A 7 4.77 14.53 4.49
N ALA A 8 5.50 13.84 3.60
CA ALA A 8 5.23 12.44 3.33
C ALA A 8 5.19 11.73 4.69
N HIS A 9 4.14 10.96 4.91
CA HIS A 9 3.96 10.10 6.06
C HIS A 9 3.40 8.78 5.57
N CYS A 10 3.69 7.71 6.31
CA CYS A 10 3.16 6.40 6.03
C CYS A 10 1.63 6.47 6.08
N VAL A 11 0.97 6.11 4.99
CA VAL A 11 -0.50 6.16 4.89
C VAL A 11 -1.17 5.23 5.92
N TYR A 12 -0.50 4.15 6.35
CA TYR A 12 -1.04 3.21 7.33
C TYR A 12 -0.84 3.63 8.78
N CYS A 13 0.38 4.04 9.16
CA CYS A 13 0.73 4.26 10.56
C CYS A 13 1.09 5.71 10.90
N GLY A 14 1.19 6.60 9.91
CA GLY A 14 1.57 8.00 10.09
C GLY A 14 3.05 8.23 10.39
N ALA A 15 3.90 7.19 10.33
CA ALA A 15 5.35 7.35 10.47
C ALA A 15 5.88 8.37 9.46
N THR A 16 6.84 9.20 9.84
CA THR A 16 7.45 10.20 8.94
C THR A 16 8.89 9.83 8.55
N GLU A 17 9.36 8.70 9.06
CA GLU A 17 10.72 8.18 8.91
C GLU A 17 10.68 6.88 8.09
N GLU A 18 11.79 6.57 7.41
CA GLU A 18 11.94 5.32 6.62
C GLU A 18 10.83 5.12 5.58
N LEU A 19 10.41 6.21 4.94
CA LEU A 19 9.35 6.20 3.94
C LEU A 19 9.87 5.81 2.57
N VAL A 20 9.15 4.87 1.97
CA VAL A 20 9.37 4.33 0.64
C VAL A 20 8.12 4.65 -0.19
N PRO A 21 8.29 5.20 -1.40
CA PRO A 21 7.16 5.45 -2.29
C PRO A 21 6.60 4.14 -2.82
N ASP A 22 5.29 4.09 -3.00
CA ASP A 22 4.63 2.94 -3.61
C ASP A 22 4.87 2.91 -5.13
N GLU A 23 5.30 1.77 -5.66
CA GLU A 23 5.61 1.64 -7.09
C GLU A 23 4.36 1.65 -7.98
N HIS A 24 3.21 1.25 -7.44
CA HIS A 24 1.93 1.24 -8.16
C HIS A 24 1.18 2.57 -7.99
N LEU A 25 1.35 3.24 -6.85
CA LEU A 25 0.71 4.49 -6.50
C LEU A 25 1.74 5.54 -6.10
N GLN A 26 2.41 6.16 -7.08
CA GLN A 26 3.54 7.09 -6.89
C GLN A 26 3.26 8.31 -5.98
N GLU A 27 2.00 8.56 -5.63
CA GLU A 27 1.57 9.62 -4.70
C GLU A 27 1.50 9.15 -3.24
N LEU A 28 1.61 7.84 -2.98
CA LEU A 28 1.53 7.25 -1.64
C LEU A 28 2.91 6.85 -1.12
N TRP A 29 3.08 7.04 0.19
CA TRP A 29 4.31 6.73 0.91
C TRP A 29 4.00 5.77 2.05
N TYR A 30 4.86 4.78 2.24
CA TYR A 30 4.73 3.76 3.27
C TYR A 30 6.04 3.61 4.03
N CYS A 31 6.00 3.33 5.34
CA CYS A 31 7.21 2.87 6.00
C CYS A 31 7.53 1.43 5.57
N SER A 32 8.80 1.03 5.65
CA SER A 32 9.30 -0.31 5.28
C SER A 32 8.44 -1.45 5.83
N ALA A 33 8.03 -1.37 7.10
CA ALA A 33 7.20 -2.37 7.76
C ALA A 33 5.76 -2.44 7.18
N CYS A 34 5.15 -1.30 6.88
CA CYS A 34 3.81 -1.26 6.31
C CYS A 34 3.81 -1.67 4.83
N LEU A 35 4.86 -1.31 4.08
CA LEU A 35 5.05 -1.76 2.71
C LEU A 35 5.15 -3.28 2.64
N ALA A 36 6.02 -3.89 3.46
CA ALA A 36 6.16 -5.35 3.53
C ALA A 36 4.84 -6.07 3.86
N ARG A 37 4.00 -5.48 4.72
CA ARG A 37 2.66 -6.02 5.01
C ARG A 37 1.70 -5.90 3.84
N ARG A 38 1.79 -4.81 3.06
CA ARG A 38 1.01 -4.61 1.83
C ARG A 38 1.43 -5.65 0.79
N ASP A 39 2.73 -5.83 0.55
CA ASP A 39 3.24 -6.81 -0.41
C ASP A 39 2.81 -8.23 -0.02
N ALA A 40 2.98 -8.62 1.25
CA ALA A 40 2.50 -9.93 1.72
C ALA A 40 0.99 -10.11 1.54
N HIS A 41 0.19 -9.05 1.73
CA HIS A 41 -1.26 -9.10 1.48
C HIS A 41 -1.57 -9.18 -0.03
N GLN A 42 -0.80 -8.47 -0.86
CA GLN A 42 -0.95 -8.51 -2.31
C GLN A 42 -0.61 -9.91 -2.85
N GLU A 43 0.42 -10.57 -2.32
CA GLU A 43 0.73 -11.97 -2.61
C GLU A 43 -0.42 -12.89 -2.22
N LEU A 44 -1.04 -12.69 -1.05
CA LEU A 44 -2.21 -13.49 -0.64
C LEU A 44 -3.42 -13.30 -1.57
N ILE A 45 -3.63 -12.08 -2.08
CA ILE A 45 -4.68 -11.77 -3.06
C ILE A 45 -4.35 -12.39 -4.42
N ASP A 46 -3.11 -12.24 -4.90
CA ASP A 46 -2.65 -12.75 -6.20
C ASP A 46 -2.68 -14.28 -6.26
N HIS A 47 -2.34 -14.95 -5.15
CA HIS A 47 -2.44 -16.40 -5.02
C HIS A 47 -3.89 -16.94 -5.04
N GLY A 48 -4.90 -16.09 -5.20
CA GLY A 48 -6.26 -16.53 -5.45
C GLY A 48 -6.86 -17.28 -4.26
N LEU A 49 -6.61 -16.81 -3.04
CA LEU A 49 -7.54 -17.07 -1.92
C LEU A 49 -8.77 -16.15 -2.01
N ASP A 50 -9.12 -15.72 -3.23
CA ASP A 50 -10.46 -15.30 -3.57
C ASP A 50 -11.25 -16.59 -3.77
N ASP A 51 -12.07 -16.94 -2.78
CA ASP A 51 -13.13 -17.93 -2.93
C ASP A 51 -14.13 -17.36 -3.95
N GLU A 52 -13.75 -17.35 -5.24
CA GLU A 52 -14.68 -17.12 -6.34
C GLU A 52 -15.60 -18.34 -6.32
N ASP A 53 -16.66 -18.26 -5.52
CA ASP A 53 -17.74 -19.23 -5.55
C ASP A 53 -18.39 -19.12 -6.94
N PRO A 54 -18.26 -20.15 -7.80
CA PRO A 54 -18.72 -20.08 -9.19
C PRO A 54 -20.25 -20.19 -9.30
N THR A 55 -21.02 -20.06 -8.20
CA THR A 55 -22.47 -20.28 -8.18
C THR A 55 -23.32 -19.01 -8.28
N TYR A 56 -22.75 -17.87 -8.68
CA TYR A 56 -23.57 -16.72 -9.08
C TYR A 56 -24.17 -16.94 -10.49
N GLU A 57 -25.38 -17.51 -10.52
CA GLU A 57 -26.30 -17.56 -11.68
C GLU A 57 -27.03 -16.22 -11.91
#